data_AF-A0A523TV18-F1
#
_entry.id   AF-A0A523TV18-F1
#
_cell.length_a   1.000
_cell.length_b   1.000
_cell.length_c   1.000
_cell.angle_alpha   90.00
_cell.angle_beta   90.00
_cell.angle_gamma   90.00
#
_symmetry.space_group_name_H-M   'P 1'
#
loop_
_entity.id
_entity.type
_entity.pdbx_description
1 polymer ?
#
loop_
_entity_poly.entity_id
_entity_poly.type
_entity_poly.pdbx_seq_one_letter_code
_entity_poly.pdbx_strand_id
1 'polypeptide(L)'
;MANSENNTSSDEKSTSNPFSRALKVFLRLLVAIMVGLSIGLGLYFGGVTLYRIAVGPGPSYDQQLQDYQEEVAQLRLDLAERDLEIDEQQSELERRINDGADLNASQSEAINEQMTVLAAELAMLTDRLDTLEVSLSEVGQPFDEMQGQLQLIRAMTLLSRAQFWLSEDNLGQASEDVTSARAMIFAQAEKWRGEEGFGDSITVLDEIVSRLDIALEDIRTQPSIAEDEIEIAWKLLIVVTGPENPNAD
;
A
#
# COMPACT_ATOMS: atom_id res chain seq x y z
N MET A 1 -8.77 10.97 119.74
CA MET A 1 -8.69 12.36 119.23
C MET A 1 -9.92 12.53 118.34
N ALA A 2 -11.02 13.03 118.89
CA ALA A 2 -11.33 14.46 119.09
C ALA A 2 -11.73 15.10 117.75
N ASN A 3 -13.04 15.30 117.52
CA ASN A 3 -13.77 16.60 117.56
C ASN A 3 -14.20 16.91 116.10
N SER A 4 -15.28 17.60 115.75
CA SER A 4 -16.34 18.38 116.42
C SER A 4 -17.45 18.52 115.36
N GLU A 5 -18.71 18.25 115.69
CA GLU A 5 -19.78 19.27 115.83
C GLU A 5 -20.17 20.02 114.53
N ASN A 6 -21.40 19.82 114.03
CA ASN A 6 -22.57 20.68 114.32
C ASN A 6 -23.67 20.62 113.25
N ASN A 7 -24.92 20.43 113.73
CA ASN A 7 -26.17 21.16 113.42
C ASN A 7 -26.59 21.39 111.94
N THR A 8 -27.84 21.24 111.50
CA THR A 8 -29.15 21.17 112.18
C THR A 8 -30.20 20.85 111.11
N SER A 9 -31.11 19.95 111.47
CA SER A 9 -32.57 20.04 111.35
C SER A 9 -33.17 20.87 110.19
N SER A 10 -33.99 20.22 109.36
CA SER A 10 -35.41 20.58 109.13
C SER A 10 -36.08 19.50 108.28
N ASP A 11 -36.72 18.55 108.97
CA ASP A 11 -37.87 17.81 108.45
C ASP A 11 -38.97 18.82 108.11
N GLU A 12 -39.31 18.98 106.83
CA GLU A 12 -40.56 19.61 106.42
C GLU A 12 -41.41 18.57 105.67
N LYS A 13 -42.32 17.94 106.42
CA LYS A 13 -43.41 17.13 105.89
C LYS A 13 -44.28 18.01 104.99
N SER A 14 -44.00 18.00 103.69
CA SER A 14 -44.90 18.56 102.68
C SER A 14 -46.14 17.67 102.57
N THR A 15 -47.19 18.10 103.27
CA THR A 15 -48.55 17.58 103.13
C THR A 15 -48.97 17.66 101.66
N SER A 16 -49.18 16.50 101.03
CA SER A 16 -49.57 16.42 99.63
C SER A 16 -50.97 17.00 99.45
N ASN A 17 -51.06 18.27 99.09
CA ASN A 17 -52.31 18.91 98.70
C ASN A 17 -52.89 18.17 97.48
N PRO A 18 -54.14 17.67 97.55
CA PRO A 18 -54.76 16.94 96.43
C PRO A 18 -54.83 17.78 95.14
N PHE A 19 -54.75 19.11 95.26
CA PHE A 19 -54.68 20.05 94.14
C PHE A 19 -53.41 19.91 93.28
N SER A 20 -52.24 19.61 93.86
CA SER A 20 -51.00 19.44 93.07
C SER A 20 -51.01 18.13 92.27
N ARG A 21 -51.74 17.10 92.72
CA ARG A 21 -51.96 15.87 91.97
C ARG A 21 -52.88 16.09 90.77
N ALA A 22 -53.95 16.85 90.93
CA ALA A 22 -54.85 17.21 89.82
C ALA A 22 -54.13 18.06 88.75
N LEU A 23 -53.34 19.05 89.18
CA LEU A 23 -52.57 19.91 88.28
C LEU A 23 -51.52 19.11 87.49
N LYS A 24 -50.84 18.14 88.13
CA LYS A 24 -49.84 17.29 87.47
C LYS A 24 -50.48 16.38 86.40
N VAL A 25 -51.69 15.87 86.65
CA VAL A 25 -52.44 15.10 85.65
C VAL A 25 -52.87 15.98 84.47
N PHE A 26 -53.37 17.19 84.75
CA PHE A 26 -53.77 18.14 83.71
C PHE A 26 -52.57 18.57 82.84
N LEU A 27 -51.43 18.87 83.46
CA LEU A 27 -50.20 19.23 82.75
C LEU A 27 -49.71 18.08 81.86
N ARG A 28 -49.76 16.83 82.36
CA ARG A 28 -49.37 15.65 81.58
C ARG A 28 -50.29 15.44 80.37
N LEU A 29 -51.59 15.74 80.52
CA LEU A 29 -52.56 15.66 79.43
C LEU A 29 -52.34 16.76 78.39
N LEU A 30 -52.05 17.99 78.81
CA LEU A 30 -51.76 19.11 77.91
C LEU A 30 -50.48 18.85 77.09
N VAL A 31 -49.43 18.34 77.72
CA VAL A 31 -48.18 17.98 77.02
C VAL A 31 -48.44 16.85 76.01
N ALA A 32 -49.23 15.84 76.36
CA ALA A 32 -49.58 14.76 75.43
C ALA A 32 -50.33 15.28 74.19
N ILE A 33 -51.25 16.23 74.36
CA ILE A 33 -51.98 16.88 73.25
C ILE A 33 -51.01 17.69 72.37
N MET A 34 -50.11 18.47 72.97
CA MET A 34 -49.09 19.24 72.24
C MET A 34 -48.22 18.33 71.37
N VAL A 35 -47.71 17.23 71.93
CA VAL A 35 -46.87 16.27 71.19
C VAL A 35 -47.66 15.61 70.05
N GLY A 36 -48.92 15.23 70.29
CA GLY A 36 -49.78 14.67 69.25
C GLY A 36 -50.01 15.64 68.09
N LEU A 37 -50.26 16.92 68.39
CA LEU A 37 -50.41 17.98 67.38
C LEU A 37 -49.12 18.23 66.60
N SER A 38 -47.96 18.27 67.26
CA SER A 38 -46.67 18.46 66.59
C SER A 38 -46.35 17.31 65.63
N ILE A 39 -46.62 16.06 66.01
CA ILE A 39 -46.41 14.90 65.14
C ILE A 39 -47.39 14.94 63.96
N GLY A 40 -48.66 15.28 64.20
CA GLY A 40 -49.67 15.43 63.16
C GLY A 40 -49.30 16.49 62.12
N LEU A 41 -48.86 17.68 62.57
CA LEU A 41 -48.36 18.73 61.67
C LEU A 41 -47.10 18.27 60.92
N GLY A 42 -46.16 17.62 61.60
CA GLY A 42 -44.93 17.12 60.98
C GLY A 42 -45.22 16.14 59.83
N LEU A 43 -46.14 15.20 60.04
CA LEU A 43 -46.55 14.25 59.00
C LEU A 43 -47.31 14.92 57.86
N TYR A 44 -48.23 15.83 58.16
CA TYR A 44 -49.01 16.55 57.15
C TYR A 44 -48.11 17.40 56.23
N PHE A 45 -47.23 18.21 56.82
CA PHE A 45 -46.31 19.06 56.05
C PHE A 45 -45.23 18.23 55.34
N GLY A 46 -44.67 17.21 56.00
CA GLY A 46 -43.65 16.33 55.42
C GLY A 46 -44.16 15.57 54.19
N GLY A 47 -45.39 15.05 54.25
CA GLY A 47 -46.02 14.36 53.12
C GLY A 47 -46.23 15.26 51.90
N VAL A 48 -46.72 16.49 52.11
CA VAL A 48 -46.95 17.45 51.02
C VAL A 48 -45.65 17.89 50.35
N THR A 49 -44.57 18.09 51.11
CA THR A 49 -43.26 18.45 50.53
C THR A 49 -42.65 17.33 49.69
N LEU A 50 -42.75 16.07 50.15
CA LEU A 50 -42.25 14.93 49.39
C LEU A 50 -43.07 14.68 48.11
N TYR A 51 -44.40 14.87 48.17
CA TYR A 51 -45.26 14.74 47.00
C TYR A 51 -44.94 15.78 45.92
N ARG A 52 -44.63 17.03 46.31
CA ARG A 52 -44.24 18.09 45.35
C ARG A 52 -42.88 17.83 44.70
N ILE A 53 -41.94 17.17 45.39
CA ILE A 53 -40.63 16.84 44.84
C ILE A 53 -40.70 15.65 43.88
N ALA A 54 -41.57 14.66 44.14
CA ALA A 54 -41.66 13.46 43.33
C ALA A 54 -42.59 13.57 42.10
N VAL A 55 -43.61 14.44 42.14
CA VAL A 55 -44.66 14.53 41.09
C VAL A 55 -44.66 15.89 40.39
N GLY A 56 -43.73 16.79 40.72
CA GLY A 56 -43.55 18.01 39.94
C GLY A 56 -43.09 17.68 38.52
N PRO A 57 -43.78 18.13 37.46
CA PRO A 57 -43.28 17.98 36.09
C PRO A 57 -41.97 18.73 36.00
N GLY A 58 -40.85 18.03 35.84
CA GLY A 58 -39.55 18.67 35.64
C GLY A 58 -39.60 19.43 34.31
N PRO A 59 -39.51 20.78 34.30
CA PRO A 59 -39.59 21.58 33.07
C PRO A 59 -38.40 21.39 32.10
N SER A 60 -37.55 20.40 32.32
CA SER A 60 -36.32 20.13 31.55
C SER A 60 -36.42 18.92 30.61
N TYR A 61 -37.39 18.03 30.78
CA TYR A 61 -37.46 16.80 29.98
C TYR A 61 -37.96 17.04 28.55
N ASP A 62 -38.97 17.89 28.37
CA ASP A 62 -39.51 18.21 27.05
C ASP A 62 -38.52 19.02 26.21
N GLN A 63 -37.74 19.92 26.84
CA GLN A 63 -36.69 20.68 26.18
C GLN A 63 -35.54 19.77 25.72
N GLN A 64 -35.07 18.86 26.58
CA GLN A 64 -34.05 17.90 26.20
C GLN A 64 -34.52 16.96 25.08
N LEU A 65 -35.77 16.51 25.10
CA LEU A 65 -36.31 15.68 24.02
C LEU A 65 -36.33 16.43 22.68
N GLN A 66 -36.63 17.73 22.71
CA GLN A 66 -36.62 18.56 21.52
C GLN A 66 -35.19 18.75 20.99
N ASP A 67 -34.23 19.06 21.87
CA ASP A 67 -32.82 19.20 21.50
C ASP A 67 -32.27 17.91 20.88
N TYR A 68 -32.58 16.74 21.45
CA TYR A 68 -32.18 15.45 20.89
C TYR A 68 -32.85 15.15 19.53
N GLN A 69 -34.10 15.54 19.34
CA GLN A 69 -34.77 15.37 18.04
C GLN A 69 -34.13 16.25 16.96
N GLU A 70 -33.76 17.49 17.31
CA GLU A 70 -33.05 18.39 16.42
C GLU A 70 -31.65 17.85 16.08
N GLU A 71 -30.90 17.35 17.07
CA GLU A 71 -29.58 16.72 16.85
C GLU A 71 -29.69 15.49 15.94
N VAL A 72 -30.66 14.60 16.17
CA VAL A 72 -30.89 13.42 15.30
C VAL A 72 -31.32 13.83 13.90
N ALA A 73 -32.12 14.89 13.75
CA ALA A 73 -32.51 15.41 12.44
C ALA A 73 -31.29 15.97 11.68
N GLN A 74 -30.41 16.71 12.37
CA GLN A 74 -29.17 17.23 11.79
C GLN A 74 -28.20 16.12 11.41
N LEU A 75 -27.99 15.12 12.28
CA LEU A 75 -27.15 13.96 11.99
C LEU A 75 -27.64 13.19 10.76
N ARG A 76 -28.95 13.04 10.59
CA ARG A 76 -29.51 12.38 9.39
C ARG A 76 -29.25 13.19 8.12
N LEU A 77 -29.25 14.51 8.20
CA LEU A 77 -28.91 15.37 7.06
C LEU A 77 -27.42 15.28 6.74
N ASP A 78 -26.53 15.33 7.74
CA ASP A 78 -25.08 15.19 7.56
C ASP A 78 -24.71 13.83 6.95
N LEU A 79 -25.34 12.74 7.44
CA LEU A 79 -25.13 11.41 6.87
C LEU A 79 -25.62 11.32 5.42
N ALA A 80 -26.79 11.88 5.10
CA ALA A 80 -27.31 11.89 3.73
C ALA A 80 -26.41 12.71 2.78
N GLU A 81 -25.85 13.82 3.26
CA GLU A 81 -24.90 14.63 2.49
C GLU A 81 -23.58 13.88 2.26
N ARG A 82 -23.05 13.21 3.28
CA ARG A 82 -21.85 12.37 3.16
C ARG A 82 -22.04 11.17 2.25
N ASP A 83 -23.20 10.51 2.31
CA ASP A 83 -23.50 9.39 1.43
C ASP A 83 -23.49 9.84 -0.04
N LEU A 84 -24.04 11.03 -0.34
CA LEU A 84 -23.97 11.62 -1.68
C LEU A 84 -22.54 11.97 -2.10
N GLU A 85 -21.74 12.54 -1.20
CA GLU A 85 -20.32 12.84 -1.48
C GLU A 85 -19.53 11.56 -1.77
N ILE A 86 -19.75 10.50 -0.98
CA ILE A 86 -19.11 9.20 -1.18
C ILE A 86 -19.50 8.60 -2.53
N ASP A 87 -20.78 8.62 -2.89
CA ASP A 87 -21.25 8.11 -4.18
C ASP A 87 -20.63 8.89 -5.36
N GLU A 88 -20.50 10.22 -5.24
CA GLU A 88 -19.85 11.05 -6.25
C GLU A 88 -18.35 10.71 -6.37
N GLN A 89 -17.65 10.59 -5.25
CA GLN A 89 -16.24 10.21 -5.22
C GLN A 89 -16.01 8.81 -5.81
N GLN A 90 -16.90 7.86 -5.52
CA GLN A 90 -16.82 6.51 -6.08
C GLN A 90 -17.04 6.52 -7.60
N SER A 91 -18.05 7.25 -8.09
CA SER A 91 -18.28 7.38 -9.54
C SER A 91 -17.10 8.03 -10.27
N GLU A 92 -16.48 9.03 -9.65
CA GLU A 92 -15.29 9.68 -10.20
C GLU A 92 -14.07 8.75 -10.20
N LEU A 93 -13.85 7.98 -9.12
CA LEU A 93 -12.76 7.00 -9.06
C LEU A 93 -12.96 5.88 -10.09
N GLU A 94 -14.17 5.36 -10.24
CA GLU A 94 -14.49 4.35 -11.26
C GLU A 94 -14.23 4.90 -12.67
N ARG A 95 -14.62 6.15 -12.95
CA ARG A 95 -14.29 6.80 -14.23
C ARG A 95 -12.78 6.88 -14.45
N ARG A 96 -12.02 7.34 -13.47
CA ARG A 96 -10.54 7.43 -13.58
C ARG A 96 -9.88 6.08 -13.78
N ILE A 97 -10.38 5.03 -13.10
CA ILE A 97 -9.87 3.67 -13.28
C ILE A 97 -10.15 3.18 -14.70
N ASN A 98 -11.37 3.38 -15.21
CA ASN A 98 -11.72 2.98 -16.56
C ASN A 98 -10.94 3.76 -17.62
N ASP A 99 -10.87 5.10 -17.50
CA ASP A 99 -10.09 5.95 -18.40
C ASP A 99 -8.60 5.57 -18.38
N GLY A 100 -8.06 5.28 -17.19
CA GLY A 100 -6.69 4.81 -17.02
C GLY A 100 -6.45 3.42 -17.64
N ALA A 101 -7.41 2.51 -17.51
CA ALA A 101 -7.35 1.19 -18.13
C ALA A 101 -7.37 1.29 -19.66
N ASP A 102 -8.24 2.11 -20.23
CA ASP A 102 -8.34 2.34 -21.68
C ASP A 102 -7.07 3.02 -22.24
N LEU A 103 -6.52 4.00 -21.50
CA LEU A 103 -5.27 4.65 -21.88
C LEU A 103 -4.08 3.68 -21.80
N ASN A 104 -4.04 2.80 -20.79
CA ASN A 104 -2.99 1.79 -20.68
C ASN A 104 -3.11 0.72 -21.77
N ALA A 105 -4.32 0.29 -22.11
CA ALA A 105 -4.57 -0.66 -23.18
C ALA A 105 -4.12 -0.09 -24.54
N SER A 106 -4.52 1.14 -24.86
CA SER A 106 -4.12 1.81 -26.11
C SER A 106 -2.61 2.08 -26.19
N GLN A 107 -1.96 2.47 -25.10
CA GLN A 107 -0.50 2.59 -25.06
C GLN A 107 0.19 1.25 -25.27
N SER A 108 -0.31 0.17 -24.65
CA SER A 108 0.27 -1.16 -24.80
C SER A 108 0.15 -1.66 -26.24
N GLU A 109 -0.99 -1.43 -26.89
CA GLU A 109 -1.19 -1.77 -28.30
C GLU A 109 -0.25 -0.98 -29.22
N ALA A 110 -0.13 0.34 -29.01
CA ALA A 110 0.76 1.19 -29.80
C ALA A 110 2.24 0.81 -29.64
N ILE A 111 2.67 0.47 -28.42
CA ILE A 111 4.02 0.01 -28.14
C ILE A 111 4.26 -1.34 -28.86
N ASN A 112 3.32 -2.27 -28.77
CA ASN A 112 3.45 -3.58 -29.43
C ASN A 112 3.53 -3.48 -30.96
N GLU A 113 2.74 -2.59 -31.56
CA GLU A 113 2.81 -2.30 -33.00
C GLU A 113 4.18 -1.75 -33.39
N GLN A 114 4.72 -0.80 -32.61
CA GLN A 114 6.05 -0.25 -32.84
C GLN A 114 7.15 -1.32 -32.71
N MET A 115 7.08 -2.21 -31.72
CA MET A 115 8.04 -3.30 -31.58
C MET A 115 7.99 -4.26 -32.79
N THR A 116 6.78 -4.58 -33.26
CA THR A 116 6.59 -5.43 -34.45
C THR A 116 7.20 -4.80 -35.70
N VAL A 117 6.99 -3.49 -35.91
CA VAL A 117 7.60 -2.75 -37.03
C VAL A 117 9.12 -2.77 -36.92
N LEU A 118 9.68 -2.52 -35.73
CA LEU A 118 11.12 -2.54 -35.50
C LEU A 118 11.72 -3.93 -35.76
N ALA A 119 11.06 -5.00 -35.33
CA ALA A 119 11.49 -6.37 -35.61
C ALA A 119 11.52 -6.66 -37.12
N ALA A 120 10.53 -6.19 -37.87
CA ALA A 120 10.52 -6.29 -39.34
C ALA A 120 11.66 -5.49 -39.97
N GLU A 121 11.97 -4.30 -39.46
CA GLU A 121 13.11 -3.50 -39.90
C GLU A 121 14.46 -4.20 -39.64
N LEU A 122 14.63 -4.83 -38.48
CA LEU A 122 15.82 -5.63 -38.16
C LEU A 122 15.97 -6.83 -39.10
N ALA A 123 14.87 -7.48 -39.47
CA ALA A 123 14.89 -8.56 -40.46
C ALA A 123 15.32 -8.05 -41.85
N MET A 124 14.81 -6.90 -42.29
CA MET A 124 15.23 -6.27 -43.55
C MET A 124 16.71 -5.83 -43.53
N LEU A 125 17.20 -5.33 -42.40
CA LEU A 125 18.62 -4.98 -42.23
C LEU A 125 19.50 -6.23 -42.36
N THR A 126 19.08 -7.35 -41.77
CA THR A 126 19.78 -8.63 -41.91
C THR A 126 19.88 -9.05 -43.39
N ASP A 127 18.77 -9.02 -44.14
CA ASP A 127 18.77 -9.37 -45.58
C ASP A 127 19.67 -8.44 -46.43
N ARG A 128 19.71 -7.15 -46.08
CA ARG A 128 20.63 -6.20 -46.72
C ARG A 128 22.09 -6.50 -46.40
N LEU A 129 22.40 -6.89 -45.16
CA LEU A 129 23.76 -7.32 -44.77
C LEU A 129 24.18 -8.56 -45.55
N ASP A 130 23.29 -9.53 -45.75
CA ASP A 130 23.55 -10.74 -46.55
C ASP A 130 23.89 -10.37 -48.00
N THR A 131 23.12 -9.44 -48.58
CA THR A 131 23.36 -8.94 -49.93
C THR A 131 24.72 -8.23 -50.05
N LEU A 132 25.07 -7.42 -49.05
CA LEU A 132 26.36 -6.71 -48.99
C LEU A 132 27.52 -7.69 -48.85
N GLU A 133 27.40 -8.70 -48.00
CA GLU A 133 28.42 -9.74 -47.79
C GLU A 133 28.71 -10.52 -49.08
N VAL A 134 27.67 -10.89 -49.84
CA VAL A 134 27.83 -11.52 -51.16
C VAL A 134 28.56 -10.59 -52.11
N SER A 135 28.18 -9.31 -52.17
CA SER A 135 28.82 -8.34 -53.06
C SER A 135 30.30 -8.08 -52.72
N LEU A 136 30.65 -8.06 -51.44
CA LEU A 136 32.04 -7.87 -50.98
C LEU A 136 32.90 -9.09 -51.30
N SER A 137 32.34 -10.29 -51.18
CA SER A 137 33.03 -11.55 -51.52
C SER A 137 33.46 -11.60 -52.99
N GLU A 138 32.79 -10.86 -53.88
CA GLU A 138 33.13 -10.78 -55.31
C GLU A 138 34.28 -9.80 -55.62
N VAL A 139 34.61 -8.86 -54.71
CA VAL A 139 35.54 -7.74 -54.98
C VAL A 139 37.00 -8.03 -54.56
N GLY A 140 37.26 -9.04 -53.72
CA GLY A 140 38.62 -9.51 -53.37
C GLY A 140 39.27 -8.85 -52.13
N GLN A 141 40.59 -9.01 -51.98
CA GLN A 141 41.33 -9.07 -50.69
C GLN A 141 41.70 -7.81 -49.87
N PRO A 142 41.23 -6.56 -50.11
CA PRO A 142 41.31 -5.53 -49.07
C PRO A 142 40.09 -5.49 -48.14
N PHE A 143 39.11 -6.40 -48.26
CA PHE A 143 37.83 -6.32 -47.53
C PHE A 143 37.65 -7.36 -46.42
N ASP A 144 38.67 -8.18 -46.12
CA ASP A 144 38.58 -9.27 -45.14
C ASP A 144 38.21 -8.79 -43.72
N GLU A 145 38.68 -7.61 -43.33
CA GLU A 145 38.40 -7.00 -42.03
C GLU A 145 37.00 -6.38 -41.98
N MET A 146 36.62 -5.62 -43.01
CA MET A 146 35.28 -5.03 -43.13
C MET A 146 34.20 -6.12 -43.17
N GLN A 147 34.48 -7.25 -43.82
CA GLN A 147 33.62 -8.43 -43.80
C GLN A 147 33.45 -8.98 -42.38
N GLY A 148 34.54 -9.06 -41.61
CA GLY A 148 34.48 -9.51 -40.21
C GLY A 148 33.64 -8.57 -39.33
N GLN A 149 33.84 -7.26 -39.47
CA GLN A 149 33.03 -6.27 -38.76
C GLN A 149 31.54 -6.39 -39.12
N LEU A 150 31.21 -6.58 -40.41
CA LEU A 150 29.83 -6.80 -40.86
C LEU A 150 29.21 -8.07 -40.26
N GLN A 151 29.98 -9.17 -40.15
CA GLN A 151 29.50 -10.40 -39.50
C GLN A 151 29.20 -10.19 -38.02
N LEU A 152 30.02 -9.42 -37.30
CA LEU A 152 29.76 -9.09 -35.89
C LEU A 152 28.52 -8.19 -35.74
N ILE A 153 28.34 -7.20 -36.61
CA ILE A 153 27.12 -6.35 -36.63
C ILE A 153 25.87 -7.19 -36.95
N ARG A 154 25.99 -8.17 -37.85
CA ARG A 154 24.91 -9.11 -38.15
C ARG A 154 24.56 -9.96 -36.93
N ALA A 155 25.57 -10.47 -36.23
CA ALA A 155 25.37 -11.20 -34.97
C ALA A 155 24.69 -10.32 -33.91
N MET A 156 25.07 -9.05 -33.75
CA MET A 156 24.36 -8.11 -32.86
C MET A 156 22.89 -7.97 -33.22
N THR A 157 22.59 -7.86 -34.52
CA THR A 157 21.21 -7.73 -35.04
C THR A 157 20.38 -8.96 -34.70
N LEU A 158 20.95 -10.16 -34.87
CA LEU A 158 20.32 -11.42 -34.49
C LEU A 158 20.06 -11.51 -32.98
N LEU A 159 21.00 -11.06 -32.14
CA LEU A 159 20.79 -11.02 -30.69
C LEU A 159 19.68 -10.05 -30.27
N SER A 160 19.61 -8.86 -30.89
CA SER A 160 18.49 -7.93 -30.66
C SER A 160 17.15 -8.52 -31.09
N ARG A 161 17.12 -9.28 -32.19
CA ARG A 161 15.92 -9.99 -32.64
C ARG A 161 15.55 -11.15 -31.69
N ALA A 162 16.53 -11.87 -31.17
CA ALA A 162 16.31 -12.91 -30.17
C ALA A 162 15.69 -12.35 -28.88
N GLN A 163 16.14 -11.18 -28.40
CA GLN A 163 15.54 -10.50 -27.25
C GLN A 163 14.06 -10.16 -27.51
N PHE A 164 13.74 -9.67 -28.71
CA PHE A 164 12.34 -9.45 -29.11
C PHE A 164 11.53 -10.76 -29.11
N TRP A 165 12.08 -11.86 -29.61
CA TRP A 165 11.38 -13.15 -29.56
C TRP A 165 11.18 -13.67 -28.14
N LEU A 166 12.10 -13.39 -27.21
CA LEU A 166 11.93 -13.72 -25.80
C LEU A 166 10.80 -12.92 -25.15
N SER A 167 10.67 -11.62 -25.46
CA SER A 167 9.56 -10.82 -24.94
C SER A 167 8.19 -11.27 -25.45
N GLU A 168 8.15 -11.87 -26.64
CA GLU A 168 6.94 -12.45 -27.26
C GLU A 168 6.69 -13.92 -26.88
N ASP A 169 7.44 -14.49 -25.93
CA ASP A 169 7.40 -15.91 -25.53
C ASP A 169 7.62 -16.89 -26.72
N ASN A 170 8.29 -16.43 -27.77
CA ASN A 170 8.64 -17.23 -28.94
C ASN A 170 10.05 -17.84 -28.81
N LEU A 171 10.19 -18.74 -27.84
CA LEU A 171 11.47 -19.34 -27.45
C LEU A 171 12.16 -20.11 -28.58
N GLY A 172 11.38 -20.61 -29.55
CA GLY A 172 11.90 -21.34 -30.71
C GLY A 172 12.68 -20.43 -31.66
N GLN A 173 12.11 -19.29 -32.04
CA GLN A 173 12.78 -18.31 -32.90
C GLN A 173 13.93 -17.62 -32.16
N ALA A 174 13.77 -17.33 -30.87
CA ALA A 174 14.85 -16.81 -30.05
C ALA A 174 16.07 -17.76 -30.05
N SER A 175 15.84 -19.06 -29.87
CA SER A 175 16.90 -20.07 -29.86
C SER A 175 17.62 -20.18 -31.22
N GLU A 176 16.88 -20.08 -32.32
CA GLU A 176 17.44 -20.09 -33.68
C GLU A 176 18.34 -18.88 -33.95
N ASP A 177 17.90 -17.70 -33.53
CA ASP A 177 18.66 -16.45 -33.69
C ASP A 177 19.93 -16.45 -32.83
N VAL A 178 19.84 -16.87 -31.57
CA VAL A 178 21.00 -17.00 -30.68
C VAL A 178 22.00 -18.02 -31.22
N THR A 179 21.53 -19.16 -31.71
CA THR A 179 22.40 -20.20 -32.30
C THR A 179 23.14 -19.65 -33.53
N SER A 180 22.45 -18.90 -34.37
CA SER A 180 23.02 -18.29 -35.58
C SER A 180 24.05 -17.21 -35.23
N ALA A 181 23.73 -16.32 -34.29
CA ALA A 181 24.66 -15.30 -33.81
C ALA A 181 25.92 -15.92 -33.20
N ARG A 182 25.74 -16.93 -32.34
CA ARG A 182 26.85 -17.68 -31.73
C ARG A 182 27.77 -18.30 -32.79
N ALA A 183 27.20 -18.93 -33.82
CA ALA A 183 27.99 -19.56 -34.89
C ALA A 183 28.82 -18.53 -35.67
N MET A 184 28.25 -17.35 -35.97
CA MET A 184 28.96 -16.25 -36.64
C MET A 184 30.12 -15.73 -35.78
N ILE A 185 29.86 -15.46 -34.50
CA ILE A 185 30.87 -14.95 -33.57
C ILE A 185 32.02 -15.95 -33.41
N PHE A 186 31.69 -17.23 -33.24
CA PHE A 186 32.68 -18.30 -33.14
C PHE A 186 33.54 -18.41 -34.42
N ALA A 187 32.90 -18.39 -35.59
CA ALA A 187 33.62 -18.45 -36.87
C ALA A 187 34.57 -17.24 -37.05
N GLN A 188 34.13 -16.05 -36.64
CA GLN A 188 34.95 -14.84 -36.70
C GLN A 188 36.14 -14.91 -35.73
N ALA A 189 35.92 -15.39 -34.51
CA ALA A 189 36.99 -15.59 -33.53
C ALA A 189 38.05 -16.58 -34.04
N GLU A 190 37.62 -17.68 -34.69
CA GLU A 190 38.54 -18.64 -35.32
C GLU A 190 39.32 -18.04 -36.50
N LYS A 191 38.69 -17.20 -37.32
CA LYS A 191 39.38 -16.50 -38.43
C LYS A 191 40.51 -15.63 -37.91
N TRP A 192 40.26 -14.88 -36.83
CA TRP A 192 41.27 -14.01 -36.21
C TRP A 192 42.32 -14.78 -35.38
N ARG A 193 42.08 -16.06 -35.07
CA ARG A 193 42.99 -16.91 -34.28
C ARG A 193 44.26 -17.23 -35.09
N GLY A 194 45.21 -16.31 -35.06
CA GLY A 194 46.47 -16.40 -35.81
C GLY A 194 46.91 -15.07 -36.44
N GLU A 195 46.04 -14.07 -36.43
CA GLU A 195 46.35 -12.70 -36.87
C GLU A 195 46.94 -11.89 -35.70
N GLU A 196 48.02 -11.16 -35.94
CA GLU A 196 48.61 -10.27 -34.95
C GLU A 196 47.67 -9.08 -34.68
N GLY A 197 47.44 -8.75 -33.39
CA GLY A 197 46.60 -7.60 -32.97
C GLY A 197 45.27 -8.00 -32.32
N PHE A 198 44.68 -9.14 -32.68
CA PHE A 198 43.32 -9.50 -32.25
C PHE A 198 43.21 -10.27 -30.92
N GLY A 199 44.30 -10.43 -30.16
CA GLY A 199 44.31 -11.29 -28.96
C GLY A 199 43.26 -10.90 -27.89
N ASP A 200 43.12 -9.61 -27.63
CA ASP A 200 42.12 -9.11 -26.67
C ASP A 200 40.69 -9.29 -27.21
N SER A 201 40.46 -8.97 -28.49
CA SER A 201 39.17 -9.18 -29.16
C SER A 201 38.74 -10.65 -29.11
N ILE A 202 39.63 -11.59 -29.42
CA ILE A 202 39.33 -13.03 -29.38
C ILE A 202 38.93 -13.48 -27.97
N THR A 203 39.60 -12.97 -26.93
CA THR A 203 39.25 -13.28 -25.54
C THR A 203 37.83 -12.82 -25.20
N VAL A 204 37.44 -11.63 -25.67
CA VAL A 204 36.08 -11.12 -25.48
C VAL A 204 35.07 -11.91 -26.31
N LEU A 205 35.39 -12.29 -27.56
CA LEU A 205 34.52 -13.12 -28.39
C LEU A 205 34.31 -14.53 -27.79
N ASP A 206 35.35 -15.13 -27.21
CA ASP A 206 35.26 -16.42 -26.52
C ASP A 206 34.34 -16.32 -25.27
N GLU A 207 34.44 -15.23 -24.50
CA GLU A 207 33.51 -14.94 -23.40
C GLU A 207 32.07 -14.77 -23.90
N ILE A 208 31.86 -14.04 -25.00
CA ILE A 208 30.53 -13.88 -25.60
C ILE A 208 29.95 -15.23 -26.01
N VAL A 209 30.72 -16.10 -26.66
CA VAL A 209 30.26 -17.45 -27.04
C VAL A 209 29.86 -18.26 -25.81
N SER A 210 30.65 -18.19 -24.72
CA SER A 210 30.31 -18.87 -23.46
C SER A 210 29.01 -18.36 -22.85
N ARG A 211 28.74 -17.04 -22.92
CA ARG A 211 27.48 -16.44 -22.46
C ARG A 211 26.29 -16.96 -23.27
N LEU A 212 26.44 -16.99 -24.59
CA LEU A 212 25.40 -17.49 -25.49
C LEU A 212 25.13 -18.99 -25.32
N ASP A 213 26.15 -19.78 -24.96
CA ASP A 213 25.97 -21.19 -24.59
C ASP A 213 25.10 -21.36 -23.35
N ILE A 214 25.35 -20.56 -22.30
CA ILE A 214 24.51 -20.55 -21.09
C ILE A 214 23.08 -20.13 -21.44
N ALA A 215 22.94 -19.05 -22.22
CA ALA A 215 21.63 -18.57 -22.65
C ALA A 215 20.84 -19.65 -23.42
N LEU A 216 21.49 -20.40 -24.32
CA LEU A 216 20.84 -21.49 -25.06
C LEU A 216 20.40 -22.67 -24.18
N GLU A 217 21.16 -22.97 -23.13
CA GLU A 217 20.78 -23.99 -22.14
C GLU A 217 19.55 -23.56 -21.34
N ASP A 218 19.51 -22.28 -20.94
CA ASP A 218 18.47 -21.73 -20.09
C ASP A 218 17.23 -21.21 -20.84
N ILE A 219 17.28 -21.05 -22.17
CA ILE A 219 16.22 -20.37 -22.93
C ILE A 219 14.82 -20.99 -22.76
N ARG A 220 14.74 -22.30 -22.51
CA ARG A 220 13.48 -23.03 -22.33
C ARG A 220 13.07 -23.21 -20.88
N THR A 221 14.02 -23.14 -19.95
CA THR A 221 13.82 -23.46 -18.53
C THR A 221 13.76 -22.20 -17.68
N GLN A 222 14.57 -21.20 -18.01
CA GLN A 222 14.73 -19.94 -17.30
C GLN A 222 14.88 -18.77 -18.33
N PRO A 223 13.82 -18.40 -19.07
CA PRO A 223 13.89 -17.41 -20.15
C PRO A 223 14.44 -16.05 -19.72
N SER A 224 14.15 -15.61 -18.49
CA SER A 224 14.67 -14.34 -17.94
C SER A 224 16.19 -14.36 -17.75
N ILE A 225 16.76 -15.51 -17.35
CA ILE A 225 18.22 -15.65 -17.20
C ILE A 225 18.87 -15.66 -18.59
N ALA A 226 18.26 -16.36 -19.54
CA ALA A 226 18.72 -16.36 -20.92
C ALA A 226 18.71 -14.93 -21.53
N GLU A 227 17.67 -14.14 -21.25
CA GLU A 227 17.60 -12.72 -21.67
C GLU A 227 18.76 -11.90 -21.12
N ASP A 228 19.06 -12.02 -19.82
CA ASP A 228 20.18 -11.33 -19.16
C ASP A 228 21.52 -11.72 -19.80
N GLU A 229 21.76 -13.01 -20.05
CA GLU A 229 23.01 -13.49 -20.66
C GLU A 229 23.15 -13.02 -22.13
N ILE A 230 22.05 -12.95 -22.89
CA ILE A 230 22.04 -12.37 -24.24
C ILE A 230 22.33 -10.88 -24.21
N GLU A 231 21.77 -10.14 -23.24
CA GLU A 231 22.06 -8.70 -23.08
C GLU A 231 23.53 -8.45 -22.74
N ILE A 232 24.12 -9.25 -21.84
CA ILE A 232 25.55 -9.17 -21.52
C ILE A 232 26.40 -9.45 -22.76
N ALA A 233 26.10 -10.53 -23.48
CA ALA A 233 26.77 -10.89 -24.73
C ALA A 233 26.71 -9.75 -25.77
N TRP A 234 25.55 -9.13 -25.94
CA TRP A 234 25.34 -8.01 -26.84
C TRP A 234 26.17 -6.77 -26.43
N LYS A 235 26.20 -6.42 -25.14
CA LYS A 235 27.00 -5.32 -24.61
C LYS A 235 28.51 -5.54 -24.82
N LEU A 236 28.99 -6.76 -24.62
CA LEU A 236 30.38 -7.12 -24.89
C LEU A 236 30.71 -7.03 -26.39
N LEU A 237 29.77 -7.40 -27.25
CA LEU A 237 29.97 -7.34 -28.69
C LEU A 237 30.14 -5.89 -29.18
N ILE A 238 29.41 -4.93 -28.60
CA ILE A 238 29.61 -3.49 -28.85
C ILE A 238 31.04 -3.05 -28.54
N VAL A 239 31.62 -3.54 -27.44
CA VAL A 239 32.99 -3.20 -27.05
C VAL A 239 33.98 -3.69 -28.12
N VAL A 240 33.76 -4.88 -28.68
CA VAL A 240 34.62 -5.44 -29.73
C VAL A 240 34.43 -4.72 -31.07
N THR A 241 33.22 -4.28 -31.41
CA THR A 241 32.95 -3.59 -32.68
C THR A 241 33.11 -2.07 -32.61
N GLY A 242 33.38 -1.51 -31.44
CA GLY A 242 33.45 -0.07 -31.22
C GLY A 242 34.73 0.58 -31.78
N PRO A 243 34.71 1.90 -32.05
CA PRO A 243 35.86 2.64 -32.58
C PRO A 243 37.03 2.74 -31.57
N GLU A 244 36.79 2.40 -30.30
CA GLU A 244 37.83 2.33 -29.27
C GLU A 244 38.61 1.00 -29.30
N ASN A 245 38.21 0.03 -30.14
CA ASN A 245 38.99 -1.17 -30.36
C ASN A 245 40.28 -0.78 -31.11
N PRO A 246 41.48 -1.05 -30.56
CA PRO A 246 42.74 -0.70 -31.20
C PRO A 246 42.97 -1.38 -32.57
N ASN A 247 42.09 -2.30 -32.96
CA ASN A 247 42.09 -3.00 -34.24
C ASN A 247 40.92 -2.58 -35.15
N ALA A 248 40.30 -1.41 -34.96
CA ALA A 248 39.19 -0.92 -35.79
C ALA A 248 39.59 0.07 -36.90
N ASP A 249 40.89 0.38 -37.01
CA ASP A 249 41.53 1.30 -37.99
C ASP A 249 42.58 0.57 -38.84
#